data_AF-A0A379LUF9-F1
#
_entry.id   AF-A0A379LUF9-F1
#
_cell.length_a   1.000
_cell.length_b   1.000
_cell.length_c   1.000
_cell.angle_alpha   90.00
_cell.angle_beta   90.00
_cell.angle_gamma   90.00
#
_symmetry.space_group_name_H-M   'P 1'
#
loop_
_entity.id
_entity.type
_entity.pdbx_description
1 polymer ?
#
loop_
_entity_poly.entity_id
_entity_poly.type
_entity_poly.pdbx_seq_one_letter_code
_entity_poly.pdbx_strand_id
1 'polypeptide(L)'
;MPLDVIKLDRSLISELSSDTASRIIARSIIAMLKELDYTVVAEGVECPDAVTSLTEYGCDQAQGYFYSKPLNEEALDHWLHWKLRGECH
;
A
#
# COMPACT_ATOMS: atom_id res chain seq x y z
N MET A 1 0.36 14.15 19.88
CA MET A 1 -0.37 13.62 18.71
C MET A 1 -0.19 12.12 18.77
N PRO A 2 -1.24 11.30 18.90
CA PRO A 2 -1.05 9.88 18.72
C PRO A 2 -0.58 9.64 17.28
N LEU A 3 0.29 8.65 17.12
CA LEU A 3 0.95 8.37 15.85
C LEU A 3 0.05 7.39 15.09
N ASP A 4 -1.10 7.85 14.60
CA ASP A 4 -2.21 6.97 14.16
C ASP A 4 -1.94 6.19 12.86
N VAL A 5 -0.77 6.39 12.24
CA VAL A 5 -0.40 5.79 10.96
C VAL A 5 0.93 5.06 11.07
N ILE A 6 0.93 3.77 10.75
CA ILE A 6 2.13 2.94 10.67
C ILE A 6 2.37 2.54 9.22
N LYS A 7 3.61 2.74 8.76
CA LYS A 7 4.05 2.40 7.41
C LYS A 7 4.82 1.08 7.44
N LEU A 8 4.40 0.14 6.60
CA LEU A 8 5.15 -1.09 6.32
C LEU A 8 6.02 -0.85 5.09
N ASP A 9 7.33 -1.03 5.26
CA ASP A 9 8.30 -0.63 4.26
C ASP A 9 8.37 -1.62 3.09
N ARG A 10 8.99 -1.17 1.99
CA ARG A 10 9.14 -1.97 0.77
C ARG A 10 9.80 -3.32 1.02
N SER A 11 10.74 -3.43 1.97
CA SER A 11 11.46 -4.68 2.21
C SER A 11 10.55 -5.80 2.71
N LEU A 12 9.51 -5.47 3.49
CA LEU A 12 8.48 -6.43 3.89
C LEU A 12 7.48 -6.71 2.76
N ILE A 13 7.13 -5.69 1.97
CA ILE A 13 6.11 -5.78 0.93
C ILE A 13 6.59 -6.54 -0.31
N SER A 14 7.86 -6.37 -0.71
CA SER A 14 8.39 -6.97 -1.95
C SER A 14 8.43 -8.49 -1.93
N GLU A 15 8.46 -9.10 -0.74
CA GLU A 15 8.56 -10.55 -0.58
C GLU A 15 7.20 -11.27 -0.47
N LEU A 16 6.08 -10.54 -0.48
CA LEU A 16 4.74 -11.15 -0.30
C LEU A 16 4.36 -12.14 -1.40
N SER A 17 4.84 -11.93 -2.62
CA SER A 17 4.57 -12.84 -3.75
C SER A 17 5.36 -14.15 -3.65
N SER A 18 6.59 -14.10 -3.15
CA SER A 18 7.56 -15.20 -3.23
C SER A 18 7.77 -15.95 -1.92
N ASP A 19 7.59 -15.31 -0.77
CA ASP A 19 7.97 -15.87 0.52
C ASP A 19 6.76 -16.05 1.46
N THR A 20 6.58 -17.29 1.91
CA THR A 20 5.50 -17.64 2.84
C THR A 20 5.74 -17.08 4.25
N ALA A 21 7.00 -16.97 4.69
CA ALA A 21 7.30 -16.38 5.99
C ALA A 21 6.93 -14.89 6.01
N SER A 22 7.31 -14.15 4.97
CA SER A 22 6.95 -12.74 4.77
C SER A 22 5.44 -12.52 4.78
N ARG A 23 4.66 -13.39 4.11
CA ARG A 23 3.19 -13.34 4.17
C ARG A 23 2.64 -13.51 5.60
N ILE A 24 3.15 -14.48 6.35
CA ILE A 24 2.72 -14.73 7.74
C ILE A 24 3.06 -13.54 8.65
N ILE A 25 4.27 -12.99 8.50
CA ILE A 25 4.75 -11.85 9.27
C ILE A 25 3.89 -10.62 8.96
N ALA A 26 3.74 -10.26 7.68
CA ALA A 26 2.95 -9.12 7.26
C ALA A 26 1.50 -9.22 7.74
N ARG A 27 0.85 -10.39 7.55
CA ARG A 27 -0.52 -10.62 8.04
C ARG A 27 -0.64 -10.43 9.55
N SER A 28 0.30 -10.97 10.32
CA SER A 28 0.29 -10.87 11.79
C SER A 28 0.50 -9.42 12.26
N ILE A 29 1.42 -8.70 11.64
CA ILE A 29 1.70 -7.29 11.94
C ILE A 29 0.47 -6.43 11.63
N ILE A 30 -0.12 -6.59 10.44
CA ILE A 30 -1.30 -5.82 10.03
C ILE A 30 -2.44 -6.10 11.00
N ALA A 31 -2.75 -7.36 11.29
CA ALA A 31 -3.82 -7.73 12.22
C ALA A 31 -3.63 -7.07 13.61
N MET A 32 -2.43 -7.15 14.19
CA MET A 32 -2.11 -6.50 15.46
C MET A 32 -2.30 -4.98 15.41
N LEU A 33 -1.82 -4.33 14.35
CA LEU A 33 -1.98 -2.88 14.18
C LEU A 33 -3.45 -2.47 14.04
N LYS A 34 -4.26 -3.28 13.35
CA LYS A 34 -5.70 -3.05 13.23
C LYS A 34 -6.41 -3.23 14.57
N GLU A 35 -6.03 -4.21 15.39
CA GLU A 35 -6.58 -4.39 16.74
C GLU A 35 -6.28 -3.20 17.67
N LEU A 36 -5.18 -2.50 17.42
CA LEU A 36 -4.77 -1.30 18.16
C LEU A 36 -5.28 0.01 17.53
N ASP A 37 -6.19 -0.08 16.54
CA ASP A 37 -6.81 1.04 15.85
C ASP A 37 -5.83 1.95 15.07
N TYR A 38 -4.72 1.38 14.59
CA TYR A 38 -3.82 2.09 13.67
C TYR A 38 -4.30 2.01 12.22
N THR A 39 -4.03 3.07 11.47
CA THR A 39 -4.05 3.07 10.01
C THR A 39 -2.74 2.48 9.50
N VAL A 40 -2.82 1.49 8.61
CA VAL A 40 -1.66 0.80 8.05
C VAL A 40 -1.47 1.20 6.59
N VAL A 41 -0.27 1.67 6.25
CA VAL A 41 0.12 2.04 4.89
C VAL A 41 1.23 1.10 4.41
N ALA A 42 0.99 0.34 3.35
CA ALA A 42 2.03 -0.47 2.71
C ALA A 42 2.80 0.34 1.66
N GLU A 43 4.12 0.37 1.73
CA GLU A 43 4.99 1.06 0.78
C GLU A 43 5.70 0.09 -0.18
N GLY A 44 5.95 0.54 -1.41
CA GLY A 44 6.69 -0.22 -2.40
C GLY A 44 5.88 -1.35 -3.04
N VAL A 45 4.57 -1.19 -3.16
CA VAL A 45 3.69 -2.15 -3.87
C VAL A 45 3.91 -2.04 -5.39
N GLU A 46 4.41 -3.12 -5.99
CA GLU A 46 4.78 -3.15 -7.42
C GLU A 46 4.03 -4.22 -8.22
N CYS A 47 3.39 -5.19 -7.57
CA CYS A 47 2.69 -6.28 -8.23
C CYS A 47 1.23 -6.45 -7.76
N PRO A 48 0.33 -6.96 -8.61
CA PRO A 48 -1.07 -7.21 -8.25
C PRO A 48 -1.22 -8.18 -7.07
N ASP A 49 -0.38 -9.21 -6.97
CA ASP A 49 -0.47 -10.23 -5.92
C ASP A 49 -0.24 -9.65 -4.52
N ALA A 50 0.67 -8.67 -4.42
CA ALA A 50 0.88 -7.94 -3.17
C ALA A 50 -0.34 -7.10 -2.80
N VAL A 51 -1.01 -6.46 -3.78
CA VAL A 51 -2.26 -5.71 -3.54
C VAL A 51 -3.36 -6.63 -3.02
N THR A 52 -3.55 -7.79 -3.65
CA THR A 52 -4.53 -8.79 -3.22
C THR A 52 -4.26 -9.23 -1.77
N SER A 53 -3.02 -9.62 -1.48
CA SER A 53 -2.61 -10.03 -0.13
C SER A 53 -2.85 -8.92 0.91
N LEU A 54 -2.45 -7.69 0.61
CA LEU A 54 -2.61 -6.55 1.51
C LEU A 54 -4.08 -6.21 1.77
N THR A 55 -4.92 -6.32 0.74
CA THR A 55 -6.37 -6.13 0.85
C THR A 55 -6.99 -7.20 1.76
N GLU A 56 -6.63 -8.47 1.55
CA GLU A 56 -7.08 -9.58 2.40
C GLU A 56 -6.65 -9.44 3.86
N TYR A 57 -5.47 -8.86 4.11
CA TYR A 57 -4.95 -8.66 5.47
C TYR A 57 -5.58 -7.45 6.17
N GLY A 58 -6.36 -6.62 5.47
CA GLY A 58 -6.99 -5.43 6.03
C GLY A 58 -6.08 -4.20 6.09
N CYS A 59 -5.10 -4.09 5.18
CA CYS A 59 -4.29 -2.88 5.03
C CYS A 59 -5.15 -1.73 4.47
N ASP A 60 -5.04 -0.54 5.07
CA ASP A 60 -5.93 0.59 4.75
C ASP A 60 -5.51 1.31 3.46
N GLN A 61 -4.20 1.44 3.23
CA GLN A 61 -3.65 2.18 2.11
C GLN A 61 -2.40 1.49 1.56
N ALA A 62 -2.19 1.65 0.26
CA ALA A 62 -1.03 1.12 -0.42
C ALA A 62 -0.41 2.18 -1.34
N GLN A 63 0.91 2.27 -1.32
CA GLN A 63 1.72 3.14 -2.16
C GLN A 63 2.77 2.33 -2.89
N GLY A 64 2.93 2.58 -4.19
CA GLY A 64 4.01 2.00 -4.97
C GLY A 64 3.77 2.13 -6.47
N TYR A 65 4.73 1.62 -7.26
CA TYR A 65 4.72 1.78 -8.71
C TYR A 65 3.56 1.05 -9.39
N PHE A 66 2.89 0.12 -8.68
CA PHE A 66 1.64 -0.45 -9.13
C PHE A 66 0.57 0.62 -9.39
N TYR A 67 0.51 1.67 -8.55
CA TYR A 67 -0.45 2.76 -8.70
C TYR A 67 0.10 3.92 -9.51
N SER A 68 1.30 4.39 -9.15
CA SER A 68 2.00 5.45 -9.87
C SER A 68 3.47 5.46 -9.51
N LYS A 69 4.33 5.76 -10.48
CA LYS A 69 5.69 6.20 -10.20
C LYS A 69 5.66 7.60 -9.56
N PRO A 70 6.74 8.04 -8.89
CA PRO A 70 6.89 9.42 -8.46
C PRO A 70 6.70 10.35 -9.63
N LEU A 71 5.81 11.33 -9.46
CA LEU A 71 5.47 12.31 -10.48
C LEU A 71 6.20 13.62 -10.17
N ASN A 72 6.66 14.31 -11.20
CA ASN A 72 7.03 15.72 -11.07
C ASN A 72 5.75 16.57 -10.99
N GLU A 73 5.91 17.87 -10.76
CA GLU A 73 4.79 18.81 -10.60
C GLU A 73 3.83 18.77 -11.79
N GLU A 74 4.34 18.88 -13.02
CA GLU A 74 3.54 18.86 -14.25
C GLU A 74 2.75 17.55 -14.43
N ALA A 75 3.39 16.41 -14.20
CA ALA A 75 2.74 15.11 -14.31
C ALA A 75 1.72 14.87 -13.19
N LEU A 76 1.96 15.43 -11.99
CA LEU A 76 1.01 15.37 -10.89
C LEU A 76 -0.27 16.15 -11.22
N ASP A 77 -0.14 17.36 -11.79
CA ASP A 77 -1.29 18.16 -12.22
C ASP A 77 -2.13 17.41 -13.26
N HIS A 78 -1.47 16.81 -14.25
CA HIS A 78 -2.14 16.01 -15.27
C HIS A 78 -2.87 14.81 -14.64
N TRP A 79 -2.22 14.10 -13.73
CA TRP A 79 -2.79 12.95 -13.05
C TRP A 79 -3.98 13.33 -12.16
N LEU A 80 -3.90 14.44 -11.41
CA LEU A 80 -5.00 14.94 -10.58
C LEU A 80 -6.20 15.33 -11.43
N HIS A 81 -5.98 16.03 -12.53
CA HIS A 81 -7.04 16.38 -13.47
C HIS A 81 -7.70 15.15 -14.08
N TRP A 82 -6.93 14.13 -14.45
CA TRP A 82 -7.47 12.85 -14.91
C TRP A 82 -8.32 12.18 -13.82
N LYS A 83 -7.78 12.04 -12.60
CA LYS A 83 -8.44 11.32 -11.50
C LYS A 83 -9.73 11.99 -11.03
N LEU A 84 -9.77 13.34 -11.01
CA LEU A 84 -10.94 14.11 -10.58
C LEU A 84 -12.06 14.16 -11.63
N ARG A 85 -11.75 13.98 -12.92
CA ARG A 85 -12.76 13.98 -13.98
C ARG A 85 -13.52 12.66 -14.11
N GLY A 86 -13.08 11.59 -13.44
CA GLY A 86 -13.78 10.29 -13.45
C GLY A 86 -13.85 9.64 -14.82
N GLU A 87 -12.99 10.03 -15.76
CA GLU A 87 -12.93 9.44 -17.11
C GLU A 87 -12.34 8.03 -17.01
N CYS A 88 -13.23 7.06 -16.85
CA CYS A 88 -12.96 5.63 -16.99
C CYS A 88 -12.59 5.36 -18.45
N HIS A 89 -11.43 4.74 -18.69
CA HIS A 89 -11.07 4.27 -20.02
C HIS A 89 -11.39 2.79 -20.19
#